data_AF-A0A0F9CS95-F1
#
_entry.id   AF-A0A0F9CS95-F1
#
_cell.length_a   1.000
_cell.length_b   1.000
_cell.length_c   1.000
_cell.angle_alpha   90.00
_cell.angle_beta   90.00
_cell.angle_gamma   90.00
#
_symmetry.space_group_name_H-M   'P 1'
#
loop_
_entity.id
_entity.type
_entity.pdbx_description
1 polymer ?
#
loop_
_entity_poly.entity_id
_entity_poly.type
_entity_poly.pdbx_seq_one_letter_code
_entity_poly.pdbx_strand_id
1 'polypeptide(L)'
;MPTHEVKSIIDGEPTFKIPLKEILSELKVGGALKTLGPVEYITDRQRRWYKGICLRDLVKNDENGETKGWWDMEVKSKCKGLAYLKKEGVDFELKLGDEVTRVTIGRLTTKDVGKRNMSAFIEEILSRSMVEGWDVSPPDPELRSF
;
A
#
# COMPACT_ATOMS: atom_id res chain seq x y z
N MET A 1 -11.64 -8.58 -13.77
CA MET A 1 -10.34 -9.28 -13.63
C MET A 1 -10.41 -10.13 -12.36
N PRO A 2 -10.22 -11.45 -12.43
CA PRO A 2 -10.22 -12.27 -11.23
C PRO A 2 -8.92 -12.03 -10.46
N THR A 3 -9.05 -11.48 -9.25
CA THR A 3 -7.94 -11.31 -8.31
C THR A 3 -7.53 -12.68 -7.80
N HIS A 4 -6.38 -13.18 -8.25
CA HIS A 4 -5.82 -14.45 -7.77
C HIS A 4 -5.31 -14.30 -6.33
N GLU A 5 -5.53 -15.34 -5.52
CA GLU A 5 -5.11 -15.39 -4.12
C GLU A 5 -3.59 -15.59 -4.04
N VAL A 6 -2.88 -14.63 -3.42
CA VAL A 6 -1.42 -14.64 -3.30
C VAL A 6 -1.02 -15.10 -1.90
N LYS A 7 -0.39 -16.27 -1.80
CA LYS A 7 0.25 -16.75 -0.56
C LYS A 7 1.71 -16.29 -0.52
N SER A 8 2.08 -15.56 0.53
CA SER A 8 3.43 -15.00 0.72
C SER A 8 4.35 -15.99 1.42
N ILE A 9 5.55 -16.21 0.87
CA ILE A 9 6.64 -17.02 1.46
C ILE A 9 7.74 -16.05 1.90
N ILE A 10 8.19 -16.14 3.16
CA ILE A 10 9.28 -15.33 3.74
C ILE A 10 10.53 -16.21 3.77
N ASP A 11 11.66 -15.69 3.30
CA ASP A 11 12.95 -16.37 3.37
C ASP A 11 13.74 -15.88 4.60
N GLY A 12 14.25 -16.82 5.41
CA GLY A 12 15.00 -16.51 6.65
C GLY A 12 14.50 -17.14 7.95
N GLU A 13 13.68 -18.21 7.87
CA GLU A 13 12.95 -18.91 8.95
C GLU A 13 11.62 -18.26 9.38
N PRO A 14 10.57 -19.05 9.74
CA PRO A 14 10.65 -20.37 10.37
C PRO A 14 10.44 -21.54 9.41
N THR A 15 10.98 -22.69 9.79
CA THR A 15 10.47 -24.02 9.40
C THR A 15 8.97 -23.94 9.20
N PHE A 16 8.48 -24.24 7.99
CA PHE A 16 7.06 -24.16 7.71
C PHE A 16 6.30 -24.99 8.77
N LYS A 17 5.28 -24.40 9.41
CA LYS A 17 4.42 -25.12 10.38
C LYS A 17 3.81 -26.40 9.79
N ILE A 18 3.72 -26.44 8.46
CA ILE A 18 3.22 -27.52 7.62
C ILE A 18 4.17 -27.72 6.44
N PRO A 19 4.42 -28.95 5.98
CA PRO A 19 5.33 -29.21 4.85
C PRO A 19 5.06 -28.30 3.64
N LEU A 20 6.11 -27.83 2.98
CA LEU A 20 6.01 -27.01 1.77
C LEU A 20 5.10 -27.66 0.70
N LYS A 21 5.12 -29.00 0.62
CA LYS A 21 4.25 -29.79 -0.25
C LYS A 21 2.76 -29.55 0.00
N GLU A 22 2.34 -29.34 1.25
CA GLU A 22 0.95 -29.03 1.62
C GLU A 22 0.59 -27.61 1.19
N ILE A 23 1.46 -26.62 1.45
CA ILE A 23 1.26 -25.23 1.01
C ILE A 23 1.12 -25.15 -0.51
N LEU A 24 1.96 -25.90 -1.24
CA LEU A 24 1.92 -25.98 -2.69
C LEU A 24 0.67 -26.72 -3.19
N SER A 25 0.12 -27.67 -2.43
CA SER A 25 -1.10 -28.39 -2.80
C SER A 25 -2.35 -27.51 -2.75
N GLU A 26 -2.31 -26.42 -1.98
CA GLU A 26 -3.40 -25.44 -1.92
C GLU A 26 -3.32 -24.40 -3.06
N LEU A 27 -2.28 -24.44 -3.90
CA LEU A 27 -2.16 -23.56 -5.06
C LEU A 27 -3.00 -24.12 -6.21
N LYS A 28 -3.94 -23.31 -6.69
CA LYS A 28 -4.72 -23.66 -7.88
C LYS A 28 -3.81 -23.75 -9.10
N VAL A 29 -4.07 -24.71 -9.98
CA VAL A 29 -3.39 -24.82 -11.29
C VAL A 29 -3.52 -23.49 -12.03
N GLY A 30 -2.39 -22.90 -12.41
CA GLY A 30 -2.30 -21.55 -13.01
C GLY A 30 -2.01 -20.41 -12.02
N GLY A 31 -1.84 -20.69 -10.72
CA GLY A 31 -1.39 -19.71 -9.72
C GLY A 31 0.10 -19.37 -9.87
N ALA A 32 0.48 -18.16 -9.44
CA ALA A 32 1.87 -17.71 -9.42
C ALA A 32 2.40 -17.68 -7.98
N LEU A 33 3.64 -18.17 -7.80
CA LEU A 33 4.40 -18.01 -6.57
C LEU A 33 5.23 -16.74 -6.66
N LYS A 34 5.09 -15.87 -5.66
CA LYS A 34 5.95 -14.69 -5.50
C LYS A 34 6.90 -14.94 -4.34
N THR A 35 8.18 -15.13 -4.65
CA THR A 35 9.25 -15.06 -3.66
C THR A 35 9.59 -13.60 -3.41
N LEU A 36 9.81 -13.23 -2.15
CA LEU A 36 10.17 -11.89 -1.75
C LEU A 36 11.45 -11.96 -0.94
N GLY A 37 12.43 -11.13 -1.28
CA GLY A 37 13.55 -10.90 -0.39
C GLY A 37 13.09 -10.27 0.94
N PRO A 38 13.88 -10.32 2.02
CA PRO A 38 13.50 -9.77 3.32
C PRO A 38 13.05 -8.31 3.27
N VAL A 39 13.78 -7.47 2.52
CA VAL A 39 13.43 -6.05 2.34
C VAL A 39 12.13 -5.89 1.56
N GLU A 40 11.95 -6.66 0.50
CA GLU A 40 10.73 -6.60 -0.33
C GLU A 40 9.50 -7.01 0.47
N TYR A 41 9.63 -8.04 1.32
CA TYR A 41 8.58 -8.48 2.23
C TYR A 41 8.14 -7.35 3.18
N ILE A 42 9.08 -6.67 3.84
CA ILE A 42 8.76 -5.55 4.74
C ILE A 42 8.08 -4.42 3.96
N THR A 43 8.60 -4.04 2.79
CA THR A 43 7.99 -2.96 2.00
C THR A 43 6.58 -3.33 1.49
N ASP A 44 6.34 -4.61 1.17
CA ASP A 44 5.00 -5.08 0.77
C ASP A 44 4.04 -5.00 1.95
N ARG A 45 4.47 -5.40 3.14
CA ARG A 45 3.69 -5.28 4.39
C ARG A 45 3.37 -3.82 4.74
N GLN A 46 4.33 -2.91 4.63
CA GLN A 46 4.13 -1.47 4.82
C GLN A 46 3.08 -0.92 3.82
N ARG A 47 3.16 -1.32 2.55
CA ARG A 47 2.17 -0.94 1.52
C ARG A 47 0.79 -1.51 1.81
N ARG A 48 0.69 -2.76 2.27
CA ARG A 48 -0.56 -3.40 2.66
C ARG A 48 -1.19 -2.74 3.88
N TRP A 49 -0.39 -2.39 4.88
CA TRP A 49 -0.87 -1.63 6.03
C TRP A 49 -1.48 -0.30 5.57
N TYR A 50 -0.75 0.49 4.77
CA TYR A 50 -1.26 1.78 4.28
C TYR A 50 -2.58 1.62 3.51
N LYS A 51 -2.59 0.75 2.49
CA LYS A 51 -3.76 0.62 1.59
C LYS A 51 -4.92 -0.17 2.19
N GLY A 52 -4.64 -1.11 3.09
CA GLY A 52 -5.60 -2.11 3.58
C GLY A 52 -6.09 -1.86 5.00
N ILE A 53 -5.30 -1.17 5.82
CA ILE A 53 -5.61 -0.89 7.22
C ILE A 53 -5.82 0.62 7.37
N CYS A 54 -4.78 1.44 7.19
CA CYS A 54 -4.85 2.88 7.41
C CYS A 54 -5.99 3.55 6.62
N LEU A 55 -6.02 3.41 5.29
CA LEU A 55 -7.08 4.01 4.48
C LEU A 55 -8.47 3.42 4.74
N ARG A 56 -8.55 2.16 5.19
CA ARG A 56 -9.83 1.52 5.51
C ARG A 56 -10.38 2.10 6.81
N ASP A 57 -9.52 2.23 7.82
CA ASP A 57 -9.91 2.72 9.14
C ASP A 57 -10.31 4.20 9.06
N LEU A 58 -9.58 5.02 8.30
CA LEU A 58 -9.95 6.41 8.00
C LEU A 58 -11.34 6.53 7.37
N VAL A 59 -11.64 5.73 6.33
CA VAL A 59 -12.96 5.75 5.68
C VAL A 59 -14.06 5.26 6.63
N LYS A 60 -13.79 4.22 7.42
CA LYS A 60 -14.76 3.65 8.35
C LYS A 60 -15.12 4.64 9.48
N ASN A 61 -14.13 5.41 9.93
CA ASN A 61 -14.26 6.33 11.05
C ASN A 61 -14.57 7.77 10.62
N ASP A 62 -14.76 8.01 9.32
CA ASP A 62 -15.07 9.35 8.82
C ASP A 62 -16.57 9.66 8.94
N GLU A 63 -16.87 10.74 9.64
CA GLU A 63 -18.23 11.21 9.87
C GLU A 63 -18.83 11.91 8.63
N ASN A 64 -17.99 12.35 7.70
CA ASN A 64 -18.41 13.07 6.49
C ASN A 64 -18.72 12.15 5.30
N GLY A 65 -18.45 10.84 5.42
CA GLY A 65 -18.72 9.85 4.37
C GLY A 65 -17.75 9.90 3.19
N GLU A 66 -16.54 10.41 3.40
CA GLU A 66 -15.50 10.58 2.40
C GLU A 66 -14.96 9.24 1.86
N THR A 67 -14.59 9.28 0.58
CA THR A 67 -14.15 8.07 -0.11
C THR A 67 -12.70 7.71 0.21
N LYS A 68 -12.35 6.44 -0.02
CA LYS A 68 -10.95 5.98 0.05
C LYS A 68 -10.00 6.79 -0.85
N GLY A 69 -10.49 7.23 -2.02
CA GLY A 69 -9.70 8.04 -2.95
C GLY A 69 -9.41 9.44 -2.39
N TRP A 70 -10.40 10.04 -1.74
CA TRP A 70 -10.26 11.32 -1.05
C TRP A 70 -9.24 11.21 0.09
N TRP A 71 -9.38 10.22 0.97
CA TRP A 71 -8.43 9.97 2.06
C TRP A 71 -7.02 9.66 1.57
N ASP A 72 -6.86 8.93 0.46
CA ASP A 72 -5.53 8.70 -0.15
C ASP A 72 -4.88 10.02 -0.60
N MET A 73 -5.65 10.99 -1.09
CA MET A 73 -5.13 12.31 -1.44
C MET A 73 -4.82 13.16 -0.20
N GLU A 74 -5.75 13.20 0.76
CA GLU A 74 -5.64 13.98 1.98
C GLU A 74 -4.43 13.57 2.82
N VAL A 75 -4.26 12.26 3.04
CA VAL A 75 -3.12 11.72 3.79
C VAL A 75 -1.80 12.07 3.10
N LYS A 76 -1.73 11.93 1.77
CA LYS A 76 -0.51 12.29 1.03
C LYS A 76 -0.21 13.77 1.07
N SER A 77 -1.23 14.62 1.10
CA SER A 77 -1.07 16.07 1.25
C SER A 77 -0.53 16.42 2.64
N LYS A 78 -1.20 15.95 3.69
CA LYS A 78 -0.88 16.29 5.09
C LYS A 78 0.39 15.62 5.62
N CYS A 79 0.73 14.43 5.12
CA CYS A 79 1.85 13.61 5.60
C CYS A 79 3.10 13.72 4.71
N LYS A 80 3.35 14.90 4.13
CA LYS A 80 4.53 15.18 3.28
C LYS A 80 4.76 14.12 2.19
N GLY A 81 3.69 13.64 1.56
CA GLY A 81 3.76 12.57 0.56
C GLY A 81 4.72 12.89 -0.59
N LEU A 82 4.88 14.16 -0.96
CA LEU A 82 5.87 14.60 -1.96
C LEU A 82 7.32 14.29 -1.59
N ALA A 83 7.65 14.25 -0.30
CA ALA A 83 9.02 13.97 0.18
C ALA A 83 9.34 12.48 0.19
N TYR A 84 8.33 11.63 0.41
CA TYR A 84 8.55 10.20 0.66
C TYR A 84 8.06 9.30 -0.48
N LEU A 85 7.05 9.73 -1.24
CA LEU A 85 6.42 8.93 -2.28
C LEU A 85 6.95 9.24 -3.66
N LYS A 86 6.86 8.26 -4.55
CA LYS A 86 7.26 8.41 -5.95
C LYS A 86 6.18 9.17 -6.71
N LYS A 87 6.57 10.16 -7.50
CA LYS A 87 5.67 10.84 -8.46
C LYS A 87 5.65 10.05 -9.77
N GLU A 88 4.45 9.72 -10.24
CA GLU A 88 4.21 9.08 -11.53
C GLU A 88 3.24 9.94 -12.34
N GLY A 89 3.52 10.10 -13.64
CA GLY A 89 2.57 10.67 -14.58
C GLY A 89 1.62 9.57 -15.06
N VAL A 90 0.32 9.84 -15.00
CA VAL A 90 -0.70 8.99 -15.61
C VAL A 90 -1.34 9.77 -16.73
N ASP A 91 -1.23 9.24 -17.94
CA ASP A 91 -1.85 9.85 -19.12
C ASP A 91 -3.30 9.42 -19.22
N PHE A 92 -4.19 10.40 -19.28
CA PHE A 92 -5.61 10.21 -19.51
C PHE A 92 -5.96 10.74 -20.89
N GLU A 93 -6.71 9.94 -21.64
CA GLU A 93 -7.38 10.40 -22.85
C GLU A 93 -8.76 10.92 -22.46
N LEU A 94 -8.93 12.23 -22.50
CA LEU A 94 -10.21 12.89 -22.31
C LEU A 94 -10.82 13.13 -23.69
N LYS A 95 -11.98 12.52 -23.93
CA LYS A 95 -12.78 12.79 -25.12
C LYS A 95 -13.66 14.01 -24.85
N LEU A 96 -13.28 15.15 -25.44
CA LEU A 96 -14.05 16.40 -25.41
C LEU A 96 -14.69 16.59 -26.79
N GLY A 97 -15.91 16.09 -26.95
CA GLY A 97 -16.57 16.05 -28.26
C GLY A 97 -15.89 15.05 -29.21
N ASP A 98 -15.48 15.51 -30.39
CA ASP A 98 -14.76 14.69 -31.38
C ASP A 98 -13.23 14.72 -31.23
N GLU A 99 -12.70 15.56 -30.34
CA GLU A 99 -11.27 15.64 -30.06
C GLU A 99 -10.87 14.76 -28.87
N VAL A 100 -9.83 13.96 -29.06
CA VAL A 100 -9.17 13.20 -27.99
C VAL A 100 -7.97 14.01 -27.50
N THR A 101 -8.09 14.57 -26.30
CA THR A 101 -7.00 15.30 -25.65
C THR A 101 -6.29 14.40 -24.66
N ARG A 102 -4.97 14.29 -24.76
CA ARG A 102 -4.14 13.61 -23.76
C ARG A 102 -3.74 14.58 -22.66
N VAL A 103 -4.07 14.26 -21.42
CA VAL A 103 -3.70 15.02 -20.23
C VAL A 103 -2.88 14.13 -19.30
N THR A 104 -1.67 14.56 -18.96
CA THR A 104 -0.83 13.88 -17.96
C THR A 104 -1.14 14.43 -16.57
N ILE A 105 -1.68 13.60 -15.69
CA ILE A 105 -1.93 13.96 -14.29
C ILE A 105 -0.84 13.33 -13.42
N GLY A 106 -0.19 14.17 -12.60
CA GLY A 106 0.80 13.70 -11.63
C GLY A 106 0.14 13.06 -10.42
N ARG A 107 0.48 11.80 -10.12
CA ARG A 107 0.01 11.05 -8.96
C ARG A 107 1.19 10.63 -8.08
N LEU A 108 1.01 10.72 -6.76
CA LEU A 108 1.92 10.11 -5.81
C LEU A 108 1.55 8.63 -5.58
N THR A 109 2.53 7.75 -5.72
CA THR A 109 2.38 6.30 -5.58
C THR A 109 3.24 5.76 -4.44
N THR A 110 2.73 4.72 -3.78
CA THR A 110 3.53 3.90 -2.86
C THR A 110 4.23 2.76 -3.59
N LYS A 111 4.00 2.57 -4.89
CA LYS A 111 4.66 1.53 -5.70
C LYS A 111 6.14 1.88 -5.88
N ASP A 112 7.00 0.87 -5.77
CA ASP A 112 8.47 0.99 -5.89
C ASP A 112 9.14 1.96 -4.91
N VAL A 113 8.41 2.46 -3.90
CA VAL A 113 8.99 3.18 -2.76
C VAL A 113 9.72 2.19 -1.87
N GLY A 114 10.96 2.50 -1.50
CA GLY A 114 11.81 1.67 -0.64
C GLY A 114 11.44 1.74 0.84
N LYS A 115 11.97 0.80 1.64
CA LYS A 115 11.67 0.62 3.07
C LYS A 115 11.80 1.92 3.85
N ARG A 116 12.94 2.61 3.73
CA ARG A 116 13.21 3.84 4.48
C ARG A 116 12.16 4.93 4.27
N ASN A 117 11.79 5.18 3.02
CA ASN A 117 10.80 6.20 2.69
C ASN A 117 9.39 5.78 3.10
N MET A 118 9.05 4.49 2.96
CA MET A 118 7.79 3.95 3.48
C MET A 118 7.72 4.08 5.00
N SER A 119 8.78 3.74 5.74
CA SER A 119 8.83 3.92 7.20
C SER A 119 8.63 5.39 7.57
N ALA A 120 9.35 6.32 6.92
CA ALA A 120 9.20 7.75 7.18
C ALA A 120 7.78 8.25 6.89
N PHE A 121 7.15 7.77 5.82
CA PHE A 121 5.77 8.12 5.50
C PHE A 121 4.78 7.60 6.56
N ILE A 122 4.96 6.36 7.02
CA ILE A 122 4.14 5.77 8.09
C ILE A 122 4.28 6.57 9.39
N GLU A 123 5.50 6.93 9.79
CA GLU A 123 5.72 7.73 11.00
C GLU A 123 5.05 9.11 10.90
N GLU A 124 5.09 9.75 9.72
CA GLU A 124 4.39 11.02 9.51
C GLU A 124 2.86 10.84 9.59
N ILE A 125 2.30 9.73 9.08
CA ILE A 125 0.88 9.40 9.23
C ILE A 125 0.51 9.24 10.71
N LEU A 126 1.29 8.49 11.48
CA LEU A 126 1.02 8.29 12.91
C LEU A 126 1.21 9.59 13.71
N SER A 127 2.16 10.44 13.32
CA SER A 127 2.31 11.76 13.90
C SER A 127 1.10 12.65 13.62
N ARG A 128 0.62 12.66 12.37
CA ARG A 128 -0.58 13.40 11.98
C ARG A 128 -1.85 12.84 12.59
N SER A 129 -1.96 11.52 12.76
CA SER A 129 -3.13 10.91 13.38
C SER A 129 -3.31 11.36 14.83
N MET A 130 -2.20 11.54 15.58
CA MET A 130 -2.26 12.11 16.93
C MET A 130 -2.68 13.59 16.97
N VAL A 131 -2.31 14.37 15.95
CA VAL A 131 -2.63 15.81 15.88
C VAL A 131 -4.06 16.04 15.39
N GLU A 132 -4.47 15.30 14.36
CA GLU A 132 -5.75 15.48 13.67
C GLU A 132 -6.85 14.57 14.25
N GLY A 133 -6.52 13.70 15.22
CA GLY A 133 -7.47 12.78 15.85
C GLY A 133 -7.88 11.61 14.96
N TRP A 134 -7.05 11.21 13.99
CA TRP A 134 -7.37 10.06 13.14
C TRP A 134 -7.23 8.75 13.90
N ASP A 135 -8.32 7.99 14.00
CA ASP A 135 -8.31 6.67 14.60
C ASP A 135 -7.78 5.63 13.61
N VAL A 136 -6.45 5.48 13.58
CA VAL A 136 -5.72 4.53 12.74
C VAL A 136 -4.81 3.67 13.61
N SER A 137 -4.93 2.35 13.45
CA SER A 137 -4.08 1.41 14.17
C SER A 137 -2.64 1.42 13.64
N PRO A 138 -1.61 1.50 14.51
CA PRO A 138 -0.22 1.45 14.08
C PRO A 138 0.11 0.08 13.45
N PRO A 139 1.08 0.02 12.52
CA PRO A 139 1.57 -1.24 12.00
C PRO A 139 2.40 -1.98 13.06
N ASP A 140 2.62 -3.28 12.84
CA ASP A 140 3.51 -4.09 13.68
C ASP A 140 4.87 -3.40 13.87
N PRO A 141 5.45 -3.39 15.09
CA PRO A 141 6.69 -2.66 15.38
C PRO A 141 7.85 -3.00 14.43
N GLU A 142 7.93 -4.25 13.99
CA GLU A 142 8.94 -4.74 13.05
C GLU A 142 8.90 -4.01 11.69
N LEU A 143 7.71 -3.57 11.27
CA LEU A 143 7.51 -2.82 10.02
C LEU A 143 7.94 -1.36 10.13
N ARG A 144 8.23 -0.87 11.35
CA ARG A 144 8.68 0.49 11.65
C ARG A 144 10.19 0.57 11.88
N SER A 145 10.85 -0.57 12.08
CA SER A 145 12.30 -0.65 12.26
C SER A 145 13.06 -0.21 10.99
N PHE A 146 14.07 0.66 11.15
CA PHE A 146 14.90 1.17 10.06
C PHE A 146 15.86 0.11 9.53
#